data_AF-A0A1I2FUC6-F1
#
_entry.id   AF-A0A1I2FUC6-F1
#
_cell.length_a   1.000
_cell.length_b   1.000
_cell.length_c   1.000
_cell.angle_alpha   90.00
_cell.angle_beta   90.00
_cell.angle_gamma   90.00
#
_symmetry.space_group_name_H-M   'P 1'
#
loop_
_entity.id
_entity.type
_entity.pdbx_description
1 polymer ?
#
loop_
_entity_poly.entity_id
_entity_poly.type
_entity_poly.pdbx_seq_one_letter_code
_entity_poly.pdbx_strand_id
1 'polypeptide(L)'
;MAWLSTIQASPATRMTHAAVPYVLPNGVKIADNWADLVDGNIDHPIDITETGGPVPFGGPHCGLNARASVWTATRKNGTLYDEFWSCSDWTKDSGSGLWGNAKEEDDDWTESCTGDSCARPSSIYCFQQ
;
A
#
# COMPACT_ATOMS: atom_id res chain seq x y z
N MET A 1 7.65 -5.06 -8.02
CA MET A 1 8.07 -3.74 -7.50
C MET A 1 7.13 -3.32 -6.38
N ALA A 2 7.63 -2.68 -5.32
CA ALA A 2 6.83 -2.31 -4.17
C ALA A 2 6.00 -1.05 -4.41
N TRP A 3 4.74 -1.06 -3.93
CA TRP A 3 3.92 0.14 -3.79
C TRP A 3 4.28 0.88 -2.50
N LEU A 4 5.29 1.73 -2.59
CA LEU A 4 5.98 2.29 -1.41
C LEU A 4 6.73 3.58 -1.74
N SER A 5 6.36 4.74 -1.23
CA SER A 5 7.02 6.00 -1.59
C SER A 5 8.20 6.35 -0.68
N THR A 6 9.20 7.00 -1.25
CA THR A 6 10.27 7.73 -0.58
C THR A 6 10.24 9.19 -1.05
N ILE A 7 11.05 10.06 -0.47
CA ILE A 7 11.16 11.45 -0.93
C ILE A 7 11.63 11.58 -2.39
N GLN A 8 12.31 10.56 -2.92
CA GLN A 8 12.90 10.59 -4.27
C GLN A 8 12.10 9.79 -5.30
N ALA A 9 11.26 8.84 -4.88
CA ALA A 9 10.55 7.95 -5.80
C ALA A 9 9.19 7.53 -5.24
N SER A 10 8.21 7.44 -6.11
CA SER A 10 6.86 6.96 -5.80
C SER A 10 6.40 5.96 -6.86
N PRO A 11 5.38 5.11 -6.62
CA PRO A 11 4.81 4.25 -7.65
C PRO A 11 4.57 4.96 -8.98
N ALA A 12 4.03 6.19 -8.94
CA ALA A 12 3.77 7.00 -10.13
C ALA A 12 5.02 7.30 -10.96
N THR A 13 6.22 7.35 -10.36
CA THR A 13 7.46 7.69 -11.08
C THR A 13 8.32 6.50 -11.48
N ARG A 14 8.16 5.33 -10.84
CA ARG A 14 9.05 4.17 -11.06
C ARG A 14 8.36 2.92 -11.58
N MET A 15 7.04 2.82 -11.45
CA MET A 15 6.30 1.65 -11.95
C MET A 15 5.87 1.86 -13.40
N THR A 16 5.90 0.78 -14.17
CA THR A 16 5.22 0.65 -15.45
C THR A 16 3.72 0.78 -15.23
N HIS A 17 3.11 1.71 -15.96
CA HIS A 17 1.66 1.94 -15.96
C HIS A 17 1.01 0.96 -16.94
N ALA A 18 0.60 -0.20 -16.44
CA ALA A 18 0.03 -1.24 -17.27
C ALA A 18 -1.31 -0.78 -17.88
N ALA A 19 -1.49 -1.04 -19.17
CA ALA A 19 -2.76 -0.88 -19.88
C ALA A 19 -3.64 -2.15 -19.81
N VAL A 20 -3.22 -3.13 -19.01
CA VAL A 20 -3.88 -4.42 -18.79
C VAL A 20 -4.26 -4.55 -17.32
N PRO A 21 -5.19 -5.46 -16.97
CA PRO A 21 -5.68 -5.59 -15.60
C PRO A 21 -4.59 -5.95 -14.59
N TYR A 22 -4.69 -5.34 -13.41
CA TYR A 22 -4.01 -5.79 -12.21
C TYR A 22 -4.86 -6.86 -11.53
N VAL A 23 -4.24 -8.00 -11.24
CA VAL A 23 -4.91 -9.16 -10.64
C VAL A 23 -4.16 -9.66 -9.43
N LEU A 24 -4.90 -10.15 -8.44
CA LEU A 24 -4.38 -10.92 -7.32
C LEU A 24 -3.78 -12.25 -7.81
N PRO A 25 -2.91 -12.90 -7.03
CA PRO A 25 -2.37 -14.23 -7.35
C PRO A 25 -3.41 -15.32 -7.65
N ASN A 26 -4.64 -15.18 -7.14
CA ASN A 26 -5.75 -16.09 -7.41
C ASN A 26 -6.57 -15.73 -8.67
N GLY A 27 -6.16 -14.71 -9.42
CA GLY A 27 -6.81 -14.25 -10.66
C GLY A 27 -7.95 -13.25 -10.46
N VAL A 28 -8.29 -12.86 -9.23
CA VAL A 28 -9.29 -11.81 -8.97
C VAL A 28 -8.71 -10.46 -9.41
N LYS A 29 -9.47 -9.71 -10.22
CA LYS A 29 -9.09 -8.37 -10.68
C LYS A 29 -9.24 -7.35 -9.54
N ILE A 30 -8.26 -6.48 -9.40
CA ILE A 30 -8.28 -5.32 -8.48
C ILE A 30 -8.38 -3.99 -9.23
N ALA A 31 -7.95 -3.95 -10.49
CA ALA A 31 -8.08 -2.78 -11.34
C ALA A 31 -7.97 -3.17 -12.82
N ASP A 32 -8.67 -2.47 -13.71
CA ASP A 32 -8.64 -2.67 -15.16
C ASP A 32 -7.31 -2.27 -15.82
N ASN A 33 -6.62 -1.29 -15.25
CA ASN A 33 -5.33 -0.77 -15.71
C ASN A 33 -4.75 0.18 -14.64
N TRP A 34 -3.66 0.89 -14.96
CA TRP A 34 -3.03 1.83 -14.04
C TRP A 34 -3.91 3.02 -13.69
N ALA A 35 -4.65 3.58 -14.65
CA ALA A 35 -5.51 4.73 -14.39
C ALA A 35 -6.63 4.36 -13.39
N ASP A 36 -7.16 3.15 -13.50
CA ASP A 36 -8.15 2.59 -12.57
C ASP A 36 -7.53 2.33 -11.18
N LEU A 37 -6.33 1.74 -11.11
CA LEU A 37 -5.64 1.49 -9.83
C LEU A 37 -5.41 2.76 -8.99
N VAL A 38 -5.38 3.94 -9.62
CA VAL A 38 -4.98 5.21 -8.98
C VAL A 38 -6.07 6.28 -8.98
N ASP A 39 -7.31 5.94 -9.36
CA ASP A 39 -8.42 6.89 -9.44
C ASP A 39 -9.10 7.19 -8.08
N GLY A 40 -8.81 6.36 -7.08
CA GLY A 40 -9.32 6.45 -5.72
C GLY A 40 -10.22 5.29 -5.29
N ASN A 41 -10.48 4.33 -6.17
CA ASN A 41 -11.09 3.07 -5.77
C ASN A 41 -10.46 1.90 -6.53
N ILE A 42 -10.41 0.74 -5.89
CA ILE A 42 -10.06 -0.53 -6.53
C ILE A 42 -11.29 -1.44 -6.57
N ASP A 43 -11.32 -2.38 -7.51
CA ASP A 43 -12.44 -3.30 -7.70
C ASP A 43 -12.56 -4.36 -6.58
N HIS A 44 -11.45 -4.61 -5.88
CA HIS A 44 -11.35 -5.62 -4.83
C HIS A 44 -10.16 -5.31 -3.91
N PRO A 45 -10.25 -5.55 -2.60
CA PRO A 45 -9.14 -5.35 -1.68
C PRO A 45 -7.92 -6.19 -2.05
N ILE A 46 -6.72 -5.69 -1.74
CA ILE A 46 -5.48 -6.43 -1.96
C ILE A 46 -5.18 -7.31 -0.73
N ASP A 47 -6.06 -8.27 -0.47
CA ASP A 47 -6.13 -8.94 0.84
C ASP A 47 -5.56 -10.37 0.89
N ILE A 48 -4.69 -10.72 -0.08
CA ILE A 48 -3.97 -11.98 -0.10
C ILE A 48 -2.46 -11.79 -0.30
N THR A 49 -1.67 -12.73 0.20
CA THR A 49 -0.22 -12.81 0.00
C THR A 49 0.12 -13.32 -1.39
N GLU A 50 1.39 -13.24 -1.77
CA GLU A 50 1.94 -13.79 -3.02
C GLU A 50 1.71 -15.31 -3.17
N THR A 51 1.49 -16.01 -2.07
CA THR A 51 1.18 -17.44 -1.99
C THR A 51 -0.33 -17.73 -1.96
N GLY A 52 -1.18 -16.69 -2.02
CA GLY A 52 -2.64 -16.81 -1.96
C GLY A 52 -3.21 -17.00 -0.57
N GLY A 53 -2.39 -16.87 0.48
CA GLY A 53 -2.84 -16.89 1.88
C GLY A 53 -3.41 -15.54 2.32
N PRO A 54 -4.08 -15.46 3.50
CA PRO A 54 -4.57 -14.19 4.03
C PRO A 54 -3.43 -13.26 4.45
N VAL A 55 -3.64 -11.94 4.39
CA VAL A 55 -2.66 -10.94 4.87
C VAL A 55 -2.25 -11.21 6.33
N PRO A 56 -0.94 -11.16 6.66
CA PRO A 56 -0.44 -11.28 8.02
C PRO A 56 -0.95 -10.18 8.97
N PHE A 57 -1.00 -10.53 10.26
CA PHE A 57 -1.47 -9.63 11.31
C PHE A 57 -0.40 -8.59 11.68
N GLY A 58 -0.59 -7.34 11.25
CA GLY A 58 0.11 -6.18 11.80
C GLY A 58 -0.71 -5.64 12.97
N GLY A 59 -0.27 -5.90 14.21
CA GLY A 59 -1.05 -5.64 15.44
C GLY A 59 -1.74 -4.27 15.51
N PRO A 60 -2.76 -4.09 16.36
CA PRO A 60 -3.66 -2.92 16.30
C PRO A 60 -2.91 -1.59 16.39
N HIS A 61 -3.17 -0.69 15.46
CA HIS A 61 -2.72 0.71 15.46
C HIS A 61 -3.66 1.56 14.58
N CYS A 62 -3.67 2.87 14.79
CA CYS A 62 -4.57 3.80 14.08
C CYS A 62 -6.08 3.49 14.19
N GLY A 63 -6.53 2.73 15.19
CA GLY A 63 -7.92 2.25 15.23
C GLY A 63 -8.23 1.17 14.17
N LEU A 64 -7.26 0.80 13.33
CA LEU A 64 -7.32 -0.41 12.53
C LEU A 64 -7.32 -1.58 13.49
N ASN A 65 -8.37 -2.40 13.44
CA ASN A 65 -8.46 -3.66 14.17
C ASN A 65 -7.50 -4.68 13.54
N ALA A 66 -6.19 -4.43 13.70
CA ALA A 66 -5.06 -5.34 13.71
C ALA A 66 -4.81 -6.29 12.53
N ARG A 67 -5.56 -6.25 11.43
CA ARG A 67 -5.60 -7.39 10.51
C ARG A 67 -5.04 -7.18 9.11
N ALA A 68 -4.67 -5.96 8.73
CA ALA A 68 -4.32 -5.70 7.33
C ALA A 68 -3.52 -4.40 7.09
N SER A 69 -2.76 -3.91 8.07
CA SER A 69 -1.94 -2.70 7.86
C SER A 69 -0.86 -2.93 6.81
N VAL A 70 -0.69 -1.98 5.89
CA VAL A 70 0.31 -2.05 4.83
C VAL A 70 1.11 -0.77 4.78
N TRP A 71 2.43 -0.87 4.79
CA TRP A 71 3.31 0.29 4.61
C TRP A 71 3.24 0.80 3.17
N THR A 72 2.97 2.10 3.00
CA THR A 72 2.84 2.69 1.66
C THR A 72 3.53 4.04 1.53
N ALA A 73 3.37 4.99 2.46
CA ALA A 73 3.68 6.41 2.26
C ALA A 73 3.16 6.99 0.93
N THR A 74 2.14 6.37 0.33
CA THR A 74 1.72 6.65 -1.05
C THR A 74 0.26 7.04 -1.04
N ARG A 75 -0.06 8.15 -1.73
CA ARG A 75 -1.44 8.59 -1.98
C ARG A 75 -2.12 7.67 -3.00
N LYS A 76 -3.44 7.72 -3.07
CA LYS A 76 -4.22 7.03 -4.10
C LYS A 76 -3.71 7.20 -5.52
N ASN A 77 -3.23 8.41 -5.87
CA ASN A 77 -2.73 8.73 -7.20
C ASN A 77 -1.31 8.18 -7.49
N GLY A 78 -0.76 7.36 -6.58
CA GLY A 78 0.57 6.76 -6.70
C GLY A 78 1.73 7.70 -6.36
N THR A 79 1.48 8.93 -5.89
CA THR A 79 2.53 9.88 -5.47
C THR A 79 2.84 9.78 -3.97
N LEU A 80 3.96 10.38 -3.54
CA LEU A 80 4.31 10.47 -2.12
C LEU A 80 3.21 11.20 -1.33
N TYR A 81 2.81 10.63 -0.20
CA TYR A 81 1.86 11.26 0.72
C TYR A 81 2.45 12.51 1.36
N ASP A 82 3.57 12.34 2.07
CA ASP A 82 4.39 13.40 2.67
C ASP A 82 5.78 12.82 2.98
N GLU A 83 6.81 13.65 3.04
CA GLU A 83 8.16 13.24 3.43
C GLU A 83 8.25 12.74 4.87
N PHE A 84 7.36 13.22 5.76
CA PHE A 84 7.37 12.88 7.18
C PHE A 84 6.87 11.45 7.47
N TRP A 85 6.06 10.88 6.57
CA TRP A 85 5.38 9.60 6.78
C TRP A 85 6.02 8.42 6.02
N SER A 86 7.30 8.54 5.63
CA SER A 86 8.06 7.49 4.97
C SER A 86 9.04 6.75 5.88
N CYS A 87 8.97 6.93 7.21
CA CYS A 87 9.93 6.33 8.14
C CYS A 87 11.39 6.68 7.79
N SER A 88 11.64 7.95 7.45
CA SER A 88 12.92 8.41 6.91
C SER A 88 13.35 7.57 5.70
N ASP A 89 12.49 7.46 4.69
CA ASP A 89 12.67 6.62 3.50
C ASP A 89 12.95 5.15 3.82
N TRP A 90 12.24 4.61 4.81
CA TRP A 90 12.30 3.22 5.26
C TRP A 90 13.69 2.83 5.79
N THR A 91 14.46 3.81 6.25
CA THR A 91 15.81 3.60 6.82
C THR A 91 15.83 3.59 8.35
N LYS A 92 14.70 3.91 9.00
CA LYS A 92 14.60 4.00 10.45
C LYS A 92 13.36 3.33 10.99
N ASP A 93 13.54 2.73 12.15
CA ASP A 93 12.53 2.09 12.99
C ASP A 93 11.84 3.12 13.90
N SER A 94 12.34 4.35 13.90
CA SER A 94 11.82 5.50 14.66
C SER A 94 11.21 6.54 13.73
N GLY A 95 10.32 7.37 14.27
CA GLY A 95 9.58 8.36 13.52
C GLY A 95 8.22 7.84 13.10
N SER A 96 7.74 8.39 11.99
CA SER A 96 6.34 8.29 11.64
C SER A 96 6.15 7.72 10.25
N GLY A 97 5.07 6.97 10.07
CA GLY A 97 4.76 6.32 8.82
C GLY A 97 3.27 6.37 8.47
N LEU A 98 2.99 6.22 7.18
CA LEU A 98 1.64 6.06 6.64
C LEU A 98 1.40 4.59 6.32
N TRP A 99 0.23 4.12 6.77
CA TRP A 99 -0.30 2.81 6.44
C TRP A 99 -1.55 2.93 5.57
N GLY A 100 -1.66 2.03 4.61
CA GLY A 100 -2.93 1.61 4.03
C GLY A 100 -3.55 0.43 4.77
N ASN A 101 -4.76 0.05 4.37
CA ASN A 101 -5.51 -1.07 4.92
C ASN A 101 -5.90 -2.04 3.81
N ALA A 102 -5.30 -3.24 3.82
CA ALA A 102 -5.53 -4.26 2.80
C ALA A 102 -6.95 -4.83 2.72
N LYS A 103 -7.86 -4.38 3.60
CA LYS A 103 -9.27 -4.76 3.59
C LYS A 103 -10.18 -3.72 2.95
N GLU A 104 -9.66 -2.54 2.61
CA GLU A 104 -10.44 -1.46 2.00
C GLU A 104 -10.28 -1.45 0.48
N GLU A 105 -11.25 -0.81 -0.17
CA GLU A 105 -11.33 -0.65 -1.62
C GLU A 105 -11.22 0.83 -2.04
N ASP A 106 -11.53 1.76 -1.14
CA ASP A 106 -11.36 3.20 -1.37
C ASP A 106 -9.91 3.62 -1.07
N ASP A 107 -9.63 4.93 -1.11
CA ASP A 107 -8.32 5.52 -0.82
C ASP A 107 -7.60 4.92 0.40
N ASP A 108 -8.32 4.40 1.40
CA ASP A 108 -7.74 3.79 2.59
C ASP A 108 -6.90 2.53 2.29
N TRP A 109 -7.09 1.88 1.13
CA TRP A 109 -6.24 0.74 0.74
C TRP A 109 -4.76 1.12 0.71
N THR A 110 -4.46 2.39 0.42
CA THR A 110 -3.10 2.95 0.42
C THR A 110 -2.86 4.06 1.44
N GLU A 111 -3.83 4.90 1.79
CA GLU A 111 -3.60 6.09 2.62
C GLU A 111 -4.56 6.23 3.82
N SER A 112 -4.88 5.11 4.49
CA SER A 112 -5.83 5.08 5.61
C SER A 112 -5.39 5.84 6.86
N CYS A 113 -4.12 5.70 7.29
CA CYS A 113 -3.73 6.24 8.57
C CYS A 113 -2.25 6.60 8.72
N THR A 114 -1.98 7.54 9.62
CA THR A 114 -0.64 8.01 9.97
C THR A 114 -0.35 7.81 11.47
N GLY A 115 0.90 7.55 11.83
CA GLY A 115 1.28 7.40 13.25
C GLY A 115 2.76 7.15 13.51
N ASP A 116 3.13 7.20 14.80
CA ASP A 116 4.52 7.36 15.27
C ASP A 116 5.22 6.04 15.65
N SER A 117 5.27 5.07 14.74
CA SER A 117 6.01 3.83 15.03
C SER A 117 6.38 3.04 13.78
N CYS A 118 7.53 3.36 13.21
CA CYS A 118 8.13 2.64 12.10
C CYS A 118 8.65 1.23 12.45
N ALA A 119 8.89 0.95 13.73
CA ALA A 119 9.31 -0.38 14.22
C ALA A 119 8.21 -1.45 14.14
N ARG A 120 6.98 -1.10 13.72
CA ARG A 120 5.87 -2.04 13.69
C ARG A 120 5.95 -2.95 12.46
N PRO A 121 5.76 -4.26 12.63
CA PRO A 121 5.62 -5.15 11.50
C PRO A 121 4.29 -4.88 10.80
N SER A 122 4.36 -4.50 9.53
CA SER A 122 3.24 -4.34 8.61
C SER A 122 3.64 -4.87 7.24
N SER A 123 2.65 -5.26 6.44
CA SER A 123 2.87 -5.80 5.09
C SER A 123 3.33 -4.72 4.11
N ILE A 124 3.76 -5.13 2.91
CA ILE A 124 4.03 -4.24 1.78
C ILE A 124 3.37 -4.85 0.55
N TYR A 125 2.69 -4.05 -0.29
CA TYR A 125 2.20 -4.54 -1.58
C TYR A 125 3.31 -4.63 -2.61
N CYS A 126 3.32 -5.72 -3.38
CA CYS A 126 4.23 -5.93 -4.49
C CYS A 126 3.45 -6.16 -5.78
N PHE A 127 3.71 -5.35 -6.79
CA PHE A 127 3.10 -5.42 -8.12
C PHE A 127 4.10 -5.98 -9.13
N GLN A 128 3.64 -6.86 -10.01
CA GLN A 128 4.46 -7.34 -11.14
C GLN A 128 4.75 -6.19 -12.11
N GLN A 129 5.91 -6.22 -12.75
CA GLN A 129 6.39 -5.23 -13.74
C GLN A 129 6.86 -5.93 -15.00
#